data_AF-A0A914FUI6-F1
#
_entry.id   AF-A0A914FUI6-F1
#
_cell.length_a   1.000
_cell.length_b   1.000
_cell.length_c   1.000
_cell.angle_alpha   90.00
_cell.angle_beta   90.00
_cell.angle_gamma   90.00
#
_symmetry.space_group_name_H-M   'P 1'
#
loop_
_entity.id
_entity.type
_entity.pdbx_description
1 polymer ?
#
loop_
_entity_poly.entity_id
_entity_poly.type
_entity_poly.pdbx_seq_one_letter_code
_entity_poly.pdbx_strand_id
1 'polypeptide(L)'
;MILGTLSIVIRPTAILIWGLLGIHHLYRSNQRFALLRTAIFSCSLPLLFTVALDSDFHFPLKFPLLSFAQFNFFTGGSAHFGVHPWYWYLVDGLLLTSAGMYIAAIGGYLYQVDRQLPRSPPKILFLTALFYINVHSWLPHKEHRFILPILPLLLPFAGLFLQYMFTKMQKFVQGVILFYVIVNVIAAIFFCKFHQRGVLEATKDIVEDISLRRPSNSIVHIVQLTPCYSMPQYAYFHQLPVEHHMLDCTPNLLNKPNYIDESDLFHADPVKFLYNADNYEEYLLHRHSYVVIYKKTYQKISSILKETGYRIWRKYSHTIMPSSKNQDTVLFVLKRSSNALMK
;
A
#
# COMPACT_ATOMS: atom_id res chain seq x y z
N MET A 1 -15.32 19.56 12.88
CA MET A 1 -14.17 20.23 12.22
C MET A 1 -12.86 19.63 12.68
N ILE A 2 -12.61 19.47 13.98
CA ILE A 2 -11.43 18.79 14.55
C ILE A 2 -11.14 17.43 13.87
N LEU A 3 -12.14 16.54 13.77
CA LEU A 3 -11.97 15.24 13.10
C LEU A 3 -11.57 15.36 11.62
N GLY A 4 -12.10 16.37 10.92
CA GLY A 4 -11.70 16.67 9.55
C GLY A 4 -10.26 17.14 9.47
N THR A 5 -9.83 18.01 10.39
CA THR A 5 -8.44 18.47 10.49
C THR A 5 -7.49 17.31 10.81
N LEU A 6 -7.83 16.44 11.76
CA LEU A 6 -7.06 15.24 12.07
C LEU A 6 -6.95 14.32 10.85
N SER A 7 -8.04 14.14 10.10
CA SER A 7 -8.03 13.39 8.85
C SER A 7 -7.11 14.02 7.80
N ILE A 8 -7.03 15.35 7.71
CA ILE A 8 -6.10 16.07 6.81
C ILE A 8 -4.66 15.91 7.29
N VAL A 9 -4.40 16.02 8.59
CA VAL A 9 -3.06 15.84 9.16
C VAL A 9 -2.52 14.44 8.87
N ILE A 10 -3.33 13.41 9.16
CA ILE A 10 -2.96 12.01 8.93
C ILE A 10 -2.86 11.71 7.43
N ARG A 11 -3.76 12.33 6.63
CA ARG A 11 -3.84 12.12 5.19
C ARG A 11 -4.10 13.45 4.48
N PRO A 12 -3.06 14.17 4.04
CA PRO A 12 -3.19 15.52 3.46
C PRO A 12 -4.19 15.63 2.33
N THR A 13 -4.32 14.60 1.48
CA THR A 13 -5.29 14.54 0.38
C THR A 13 -6.75 14.62 0.84
N ALA A 14 -7.06 14.33 2.11
CA ALA A 14 -8.41 14.44 2.65
C ALA A 14 -8.95 15.88 2.61
N ILE A 15 -8.08 16.88 2.42
CA ILE A 15 -8.46 18.27 2.19
C ILE A 15 -9.37 18.42 0.96
N LEU A 16 -9.23 17.54 -0.05
CA LEU A 16 -10.08 17.54 -1.23
C LEU A 16 -11.53 17.16 -0.91
N ILE A 17 -11.75 16.35 0.13
CA ILE A 17 -13.08 15.98 0.62
C ILE A 17 -13.61 17.07 1.54
N TRP A 18 -12.87 17.35 2.63
CA TRP A 18 -13.31 18.26 3.68
C TRP A 18 -13.36 19.71 3.22
N GLY A 19 -12.47 20.12 2.33
CA GLY A 19 -12.46 21.45 1.74
C GLY A 19 -13.71 21.71 0.91
N LEU A 20 -14.09 20.79 0.00
CA LEU A 20 -15.28 20.97 -0.82
C LEU A 20 -16.57 20.95 0.01
N LEU A 21 -16.68 20.00 0.96
CA LEU A 21 -17.81 19.95 1.89
C LEU A 21 -17.87 21.20 2.79
N GLY A 22 -16.72 21.68 3.25
CA GLY A 22 -16.60 22.90 4.06
C GLY A 22 -17.01 24.15 3.31
N ILE A 23 -16.56 24.32 2.06
CA ILE A 23 -16.95 25.43 1.18
C ILE A 23 -18.46 25.37 0.91
N HIS A 24 -19.01 24.19 0.61
CA HIS A 24 -20.44 24.02 0.41
C HIS A 24 -21.25 24.40 1.66
N HIS A 25 -20.79 23.99 2.84
CA HIS A 25 -21.43 24.34 4.11
C HIS A 25 -21.35 25.85 4.40
N LEU A 26 -20.19 26.48 4.14
CA LEU A 26 -20.00 27.92 4.29
C LEU A 26 -20.90 28.72 3.34
N TYR A 27 -21.02 28.27 2.09
CA TYR A 27 -21.88 28.92 1.09
C TYR A 27 -23.35 28.93 1.52
N ARG A 28 -23.84 27.82 2.10
CA ARG A 28 -25.23 27.66 2.58
C ARG A 28 -25.50 28.24 3.96
N SER A 29 -24.46 28.55 4.72
CA SER A 29 -24.63 29.08 6.08
C SER A 29 -24.95 30.57 6.06
N ASN A 30 -25.97 30.97 6.83
CA ASN A 30 -26.26 32.38 7.10
C ASN A 30 -25.24 33.00 8.06
N GLN A 31 -24.57 32.18 8.89
CA GLN A 31 -23.61 32.63 9.91
C GLN A 31 -22.16 32.36 9.48
N ARG A 32 -21.76 32.90 8.33
CA ARG A 32 -20.45 32.63 7.69
C ARG A 32 -19.27 32.97 8.61
N PHE A 33 -19.32 34.14 9.25
CA PHE A 33 -18.24 34.59 10.16
C PHE A 33 -18.11 33.70 11.39
N ALA A 34 -19.23 33.31 12.01
CA ALA A 34 -19.22 32.41 13.17
C ALA A 34 -18.64 31.04 12.79
N LEU A 35 -19.03 30.51 11.62
CA LEU A 35 -18.50 29.25 11.11
C LEU A 35 -17.00 29.32 10.84
N LEU A 36 -16.52 30.39 10.20
CA LEU A 36 -15.09 30.60 9.94
C LEU A 36 -14.29 30.69 11.24
N ARG A 37 -14.81 31.42 12.24
CA ARG A 37 -14.18 31.50 13.57
C ARG A 37 -14.08 30.12 14.20
N THR A 38 -15.17 29.37 14.23
CA THR A 38 -15.18 27.99 14.76
C THR A 38 -14.23 27.08 13.99
N ALA A 39 -14.13 27.24 12.67
CA ALA A 39 -13.19 26.51 11.82
C ALA A 39 -11.75 26.76 12.24
N ILE A 40 -11.35 28.04 12.37
CA ILE A 40 -10.00 28.44 12.73
C ILE A 40 -9.62 27.85 14.10
N PHE A 41 -10.48 28.01 15.11
CA PHE A 41 -10.22 27.47 16.44
C PHE A 41 -10.17 25.93 16.46
N SER A 42 -11.04 25.28 15.70
CA SER A 42 -11.07 23.81 15.63
C SER A 42 -9.86 23.23 14.88
N CYS A 43 -9.32 23.96 13.91
CA CYS A 43 -8.19 23.51 13.09
C CYS A 43 -6.84 23.83 13.73
N SER A 44 -6.74 24.89 14.55
CA SER A 44 -5.46 25.36 15.09
C SER A 44 -4.79 24.32 15.98
N LEU A 45 -5.52 23.71 16.91
CA LEU A 45 -4.94 22.78 17.88
C LEU A 45 -4.32 21.53 17.22
N PRO A 46 -5.00 20.78 16.32
CA PRO A 46 -4.38 19.65 15.64
C PRO A 46 -3.18 20.04 14.76
N LEU A 47 -3.25 21.20 14.09
CA LEU A 47 -2.15 21.67 13.23
C LEU A 47 -0.92 22.03 14.06
N LEU A 48 -1.09 22.78 15.15
CA LEU A 48 -0.01 23.14 16.06
C LEU A 48 0.62 21.89 16.69
N PHE A 49 -0.21 20.93 17.12
CA PHE A 49 0.28 19.67 17.67
C PHE A 49 1.15 18.90 16.68
N THR A 50 0.73 18.84 15.41
CA THR A 50 1.50 18.13 14.37
C THR A 50 2.81 18.85 14.06
N VAL A 51 2.81 20.18 13.96
CA VAL A 51 4.02 20.98 13.75
C VAL A 51 4.98 20.79 14.92
N ALA A 52 4.49 20.83 16.15
CA ALA A 52 5.31 20.62 17.34
C ALA A 52 5.94 19.23 17.36
N LEU A 53 5.15 18.17 17.12
CA LEU A 53 5.64 16.80 17.07
C LEU A 53 6.69 16.60 15.98
N ASP A 54 6.40 16.94 14.72
CA ASP A 54 7.35 16.70 13.63
C ASP A 54 8.65 17.49 13.82
N SER A 55 8.57 18.70 14.38
CA SER A 55 9.75 19.52 14.67
C SER A 55 10.62 18.96 15.79
N ASP A 56 10.01 18.31 16.78
CA ASP A 56 10.72 17.64 17.87
C ASP A 56 11.49 16.40 17.39
N PHE A 57 10.91 15.63 16.45
CA PHE A 57 11.58 14.45 15.90
C PHE A 57 12.63 14.76 14.82
N HIS A 58 12.44 15.81 14.01
CA HIS A 58 13.20 16.00 12.76
C HIS A 58 14.09 17.25 12.71
N PHE A 59 14.18 18.06 13.78
CA PHE A 59 14.99 19.31 13.93
C PHE A 59 15.57 19.89 12.62
N PRO A 60 15.19 21.09 12.12
CA PRO A 60 14.53 22.24 12.75
C PRO A 60 13.00 22.27 12.56
N LEU A 61 12.33 23.39 12.90
CA LEU A 61 10.89 23.63 12.72
C LEU A 61 10.39 23.13 11.35
N LYS A 62 9.53 22.10 11.36
CA LYS A 62 8.93 21.49 10.16
C LYS A 62 7.45 21.79 10.09
N PHE A 63 6.99 22.13 8.88
CA PHE A 63 5.58 22.22 8.53
C PHE A 63 5.21 20.99 7.68
N PRO A 64 4.56 19.97 8.25
CA PRO A 64 4.45 18.66 7.59
C PRO A 64 3.58 18.71 6.33
N LEU A 65 2.46 19.46 6.38
CA LEU A 65 1.59 19.65 5.22
C LEU A 65 2.27 20.40 4.07
N LEU A 66 3.12 21.38 4.39
CA LEU A 66 3.89 22.10 3.37
C LEU A 66 5.00 21.23 2.78
N SER A 67 5.68 20.44 3.62
CA SER A 67 6.72 19.50 3.18
C SER A 67 6.12 18.41 2.29
N PHE A 68 4.94 17.90 2.66
CA PHE A 68 4.15 16.99 1.82
C PHE A 68 3.84 17.63 0.46
N ALA A 69 3.39 18.89 0.45
CA ALA A 69 3.04 19.57 -0.78
C ALA A 69 4.27 19.80 -1.67
N GLN A 70 5.39 20.20 -1.05
CA GLN A 70 6.69 20.37 -1.71
C GLN A 70 7.12 19.10 -2.42
N PHE A 71 7.16 17.98 -1.70
CA PHE A 71 7.63 16.72 -2.25
C PHE A 71 6.71 16.14 -3.33
N ASN A 72 5.38 16.14 -3.08
CA ASN A 72 4.45 15.40 -3.94
C ASN A 72 4.00 16.19 -5.17
N PHE A 73 3.84 17.51 -5.05
CA PHE A 73 3.31 18.35 -6.14
C PHE A 73 4.37 19.25 -6.76
N PHE A 74 5.16 19.97 -5.95
CA PHE A 74 6.08 20.99 -6.47
C PHE A 74 7.38 20.41 -7.04
N THR A 75 7.94 19.36 -6.44
CA THR A 75 9.17 18.72 -6.93
C THR A 75 8.92 17.49 -7.81
N GLY A 76 7.67 17.06 -7.98
CA GLY A 76 7.31 15.88 -8.77
C GLY A 76 7.81 14.55 -8.18
N GLY A 77 8.13 14.51 -6.88
CA GLY A 77 8.73 13.34 -6.23
C GLY A 77 7.87 12.07 -6.29
N SER A 78 6.56 12.24 -6.42
CA SER A 78 5.61 11.14 -6.58
C SER A 78 5.88 10.30 -7.83
N ALA A 79 6.39 10.89 -8.93
CA ALA A 79 6.64 10.18 -10.18
C ALA A 79 7.72 9.08 -10.08
N HIS A 80 8.63 9.16 -9.09
CA HIS A 80 9.66 8.15 -8.87
C HIS A 80 9.08 6.79 -8.42
N PHE A 81 7.84 6.76 -7.94
CA PHE A 81 7.16 5.52 -7.52
C PHE A 81 6.34 4.87 -8.64
N GLY A 82 6.55 5.30 -9.88
CA GLY A 82 5.85 4.80 -11.07
C GLY A 82 4.73 5.74 -11.52
N VAL A 83 4.45 5.72 -12.83
CA VAL A 83 3.49 6.62 -13.48
C VAL A 83 2.41 5.82 -14.19
N HIS A 84 1.17 6.29 -14.07
CA HIS A 84 0.01 5.72 -14.75
C HIS A 84 -0.74 6.76 -15.58
N PRO A 85 -1.38 6.38 -16.70
CA PRO A 85 -2.21 7.28 -17.49
C PRO A 85 -3.31 7.97 -16.67
N TRP A 86 -3.79 9.13 -17.13
CA TRP A 86 -4.80 9.90 -16.40
C TRP A 86 -6.11 9.12 -16.20
N TYR A 87 -6.50 8.28 -17.17
CA TYR A 87 -7.73 7.48 -17.13
C TYR A 87 -7.63 6.23 -16.25
N TRP A 88 -6.49 5.96 -15.61
CA TRP A 88 -6.26 4.71 -14.88
C TRP A 88 -7.30 4.42 -13.79
N TYR A 89 -7.74 5.45 -13.03
CA TYR A 89 -8.80 5.25 -12.03
C TYR A 89 -10.15 4.90 -12.64
N LEU A 90 -10.43 5.30 -13.88
CA LEU A 90 -11.70 4.98 -14.56
C LEU A 90 -11.75 3.53 -15.03
N VAL A 91 -10.61 2.99 -15.46
CA VAL A 91 -10.51 1.64 -16.03
C VAL A 91 -10.24 0.60 -14.95
N ASP A 92 -9.28 0.88 -14.06
CA ASP A 92 -8.76 -0.10 -13.11
C ASP A 92 -9.12 0.28 -11.66
N GLY A 93 -8.73 1.50 -11.26
CA GLY A 93 -8.81 1.90 -9.85
C GLY A 93 -10.20 1.82 -9.25
N LEU A 94 -11.24 2.38 -9.90
CA LEU A 94 -12.61 2.34 -9.39
C LEU A 94 -13.20 0.94 -9.43
N LEU A 95 -12.89 0.17 -10.47
CA LEU A 95 -13.38 -1.19 -10.63
C LEU A 95 -12.89 -2.07 -9.46
N LEU A 96 -11.58 -2.09 -9.20
CA LEU A 96 -11.01 -2.91 -8.14
C LEU A 96 -11.34 -2.36 -6.74
N THR A 97 -11.20 -1.05 -6.52
CA THR A 97 -11.41 -0.46 -5.18
C THR A 97 -12.87 -0.52 -4.72
N SER A 98 -13.84 -0.37 -5.64
CA SER A 98 -15.27 -0.46 -5.30
C SER A 98 -15.88 -1.83 -5.61
N ALA A 99 -15.06 -2.81 -6.00
CA ALA A 99 -15.50 -4.07 -6.60
C ALA A 99 -16.39 -3.93 -7.85
N GLY A 100 -16.54 -2.71 -8.42
CA GLY A 100 -17.46 -2.41 -9.52
C GLY A 100 -18.75 -1.72 -9.08
N MET A 101 -18.97 -1.51 -7.77
CA MET A 101 -20.15 -0.84 -7.24
C MET A 101 -20.26 0.64 -7.67
N TYR A 102 -19.19 1.25 -8.19
CA TYR A 102 -19.25 2.61 -8.74
C TYR A 102 -20.29 2.76 -9.88
N ILE A 103 -20.56 1.70 -10.66
CA ILE A 103 -21.59 1.71 -11.71
C ILE A 103 -22.98 1.86 -11.07
N ALA A 104 -23.26 1.10 -10.01
CA ALA A 104 -24.49 1.24 -9.25
C ALA A 104 -24.60 2.62 -8.59
N ALA A 105 -23.49 3.19 -8.11
CA ALA A 105 -23.48 4.54 -7.57
C ALA A 105 -23.85 5.60 -8.62
N ILE A 106 -23.32 5.50 -9.84
CA ILE A 106 -23.71 6.36 -10.97
C ILE A 106 -25.19 6.20 -11.28
N GLY A 107 -25.68 4.97 -11.41
CA GLY A 107 -27.10 4.68 -11.66
C GLY A 107 -28.01 5.27 -10.58
N GLY A 108 -27.60 5.20 -9.31
CA GLY A 108 -28.33 5.74 -8.18
C GLY A 108 -28.37 7.27 -8.16
N TYR A 109 -27.26 7.92 -8.51
CA TYR A 109 -27.22 9.36 -8.68
C TYR A 109 -28.13 9.82 -9.82
N LEU A 110 -28.08 9.16 -10.98
CA LEU A 110 -28.95 9.47 -12.12
C LEU A 110 -30.43 9.26 -11.76
N TYR A 111 -30.76 8.15 -11.10
CA TYR A 111 -32.12 7.86 -10.64
C TYR A 111 -32.64 8.92 -9.65
N GLN A 112 -31.80 9.36 -8.71
CA GLN A 112 -32.13 10.46 -7.80
C GLN A 112 -32.41 11.76 -8.55
N VAL A 113 -31.60 12.09 -9.56
CA VAL A 113 -31.75 13.33 -10.34
C VAL A 113 -33.03 13.29 -11.16
N ASP A 114 -33.28 12.19 -11.87
CA ASP A 114 -34.48 11.97 -12.70
C ASP A 114 -35.78 12.07 -11.88
N ARG A 115 -35.83 11.37 -10.73
CA ARG A 115 -37.06 11.25 -9.91
C ARG A 115 -37.20 12.30 -8.82
N GLN A 116 -36.24 13.21 -8.67
CA GLN A 116 -36.21 14.26 -7.65
C GLN A 116 -36.53 13.73 -6.24
N LEU A 117 -35.91 12.61 -5.86
CA LEU A 117 -36.28 11.87 -4.64
C LEU A 117 -36.08 12.72 -3.37
N PRO A 118 -37.14 12.97 -2.57
CA PRO A 118 -37.08 13.89 -1.42
C PRO A 118 -36.32 13.37 -0.20
N ARG A 119 -35.88 12.10 -0.20
CA ARG A 119 -35.10 11.46 0.89
C ARG A 119 -33.86 10.72 0.37
N SER A 120 -33.11 11.39 -0.48
CA SER A 120 -31.91 10.85 -1.12
C SER A 120 -30.62 11.39 -0.49
N PRO A 121 -29.48 10.69 -0.61
CA PRO A 121 -28.19 11.18 -0.14
C PRO A 121 -27.87 12.57 -0.74
N PRO A 122 -27.24 13.48 0.03
CA PRO A 122 -26.91 14.80 -0.48
C PRO A 122 -26.05 14.72 -1.76
N LYS A 123 -26.52 15.33 -2.86
CA LYS A 123 -25.82 15.32 -4.17
C LYS A 123 -24.36 15.78 -4.07
N ILE A 124 -24.05 16.65 -3.10
CA ILE A 124 -22.68 17.12 -2.84
C ILE A 124 -21.72 15.96 -2.53
N LEU A 125 -22.17 14.86 -1.91
CA LEU A 125 -21.29 13.72 -1.62
C LEU A 125 -20.79 13.04 -2.89
N PHE A 126 -21.68 12.85 -3.88
CA PHE A 126 -21.30 12.30 -5.18
C PHE A 126 -20.37 13.24 -5.94
N LEU A 127 -20.67 14.55 -5.91
CA LEU A 127 -19.82 15.57 -6.53
C LEU A 127 -18.44 15.65 -5.87
N THR A 128 -18.36 15.49 -4.54
CA THR A 128 -17.09 15.41 -3.81
C THR A 128 -16.30 14.17 -4.21
N ALA A 129 -16.94 13.02 -4.36
CA ALA A 129 -16.27 11.81 -4.85
C ALA A 129 -15.73 12.01 -6.27
N LEU A 130 -16.52 12.58 -7.17
CA LEU A 130 -16.10 12.88 -8.55
C LEU A 130 -14.93 13.87 -8.59
N PHE A 131 -15.00 14.94 -7.80
CA PHE A 131 -13.92 15.92 -7.66
C PHE A 131 -12.64 15.25 -7.16
N TYR A 132 -12.74 14.42 -6.12
CA TYR A 132 -11.60 13.70 -5.56
C TYR A 132 -10.93 12.78 -6.60
N ILE A 133 -11.73 11.98 -7.33
CA ILE A 133 -11.23 11.10 -8.40
C ILE A 133 -10.55 11.93 -9.50
N ASN A 134 -11.17 13.04 -9.91
CA ASN A 134 -10.63 13.90 -10.96
C ASN A 134 -9.26 14.46 -10.59
N VAL A 135 -9.12 15.06 -9.40
CA VAL A 135 -7.84 15.59 -8.92
C VAL A 135 -6.78 14.49 -8.84
N HIS A 136 -7.13 13.33 -8.29
CA HIS A 136 -6.19 12.20 -8.22
C HIS A 136 -5.80 11.64 -9.60
N SER A 137 -6.69 11.73 -10.60
CA SER A 137 -6.42 11.26 -11.96
C SER A 137 -5.29 12.03 -12.66
N TRP A 138 -5.09 13.29 -12.29
CA TRP A 138 -4.00 14.13 -12.81
C TRP A 138 -2.65 13.89 -12.12
N LEU A 139 -2.59 13.12 -11.04
CA LEU A 139 -1.31 12.80 -10.39
C LEU A 139 -0.55 11.74 -11.19
N PRO A 140 0.77 11.88 -11.40
CA PRO A 140 1.54 10.89 -12.13
C PRO A 140 1.44 9.50 -11.49
N HIS A 141 1.70 9.43 -10.19
CA HIS A 141 1.63 8.20 -9.41
C HIS A 141 0.22 7.95 -8.87
N LYS A 142 -0.22 6.69 -8.99
CA LYS A 142 -1.58 6.27 -8.66
C LYS A 142 -1.54 4.92 -7.95
N GLU A 143 -2.43 4.76 -6.97
CA GLU A 143 -2.61 3.52 -6.25
C GLU A 143 -4.08 3.33 -5.88
N HIS A 144 -4.54 2.08 -5.81
CA HIS A 144 -5.89 1.73 -5.38
C HIS A 144 -6.26 2.36 -4.02
N ARG A 145 -5.32 2.35 -3.07
CA ARG A 145 -5.54 2.89 -1.72
C ARG A 145 -5.77 4.41 -1.68
N PHE A 146 -5.33 5.14 -2.70
CA PHE A 146 -5.51 6.60 -2.77
C PHE A 146 -6.98 6.99 -2.91
N ILE A 147 -7.81 6.15 -3.53
CA ILE A 147 -9.24 6.40 -3.70
C ILE A 147 -10.13 5.62 -2.73
N LEU A 148 -9.61 4.86 -1.77
CA LEU A 148 -10.45 4.25 -0.72
C LEU A 148 -11.40 5.24 0.00
N PRO A 149 -11.00 6.50 0.29
CA PRO A 149 -11.86 7.45 1.01
C PRO A 149 -13.15 7.86 0.28
N ILE A 150 -13.28 7.61 -1.02
CA ILE A 150 -14.52 7.95 -1.76
C ILE A 150 -15.61 6.88 -1.60
N LEU A 151 -15.27 5.66 -1.16
CA LEU A 151 -16.25 4.57 -1.05
C LEU A 151 -17.44 4.93 -0.14
N PRO A 152 -17.24 5.48 1.08
CA PRO A 152 -18.35 5.88 1.93
C PRO A 152 -19.25 6.96 1.31
N LEU A 153 -18.73 7.75 0.36
CA LEU A 153 -19.50 8.79 -0.34
C LEU A 153 -20.34 8.20 -1.49
N LEU A 154 -19.85 7.14 -2.15
CA LEU A 154 -20.51 6.50 -3.30
C LEU A 154 -21.55 5.44 -2.89
N LEU A 155 -21.28 4.68 -1.82
CA LEU A 155 -22.12 3.56 -1.40
C LEU A 155 -23.59 3.91 -1.12
N PRO A 156 -23.95 5.08 -0.55
CA PRO A 156 -25.36 5.46 -0.39
C PRO A 156 -26.12 5.54 -1.73
N PHE A 157 -25.46 6.01 -2.79
CA PHE A 157 -26.07 6.08 -4.13
C PHE A 157 -26.17 4.67 -4.74
N ALA A 158 -25.17 3.82 -4.54
CA ALA A 158 -25.26 2.42 -4.96
C ALA A 158 -26.45 1.71 -4.30
N GLY A 159 -26.67 1.95 -3.00
CA GLY A 159 -27.82 1.44 -2.26
C GLY A 159 -29.16 1.87 -2.85
N LEU A 160 -29.31 3.15 -3.23
CA LEU A 160 -30.51 3.64 -3.91
C LEU A 160 -30.79 2.89 -5.22
N PHE A 161 -29.76 2.70 -6.05
CA PHE A 161 -29.91 2.00 -7.32
C PHE A 161 -30.31 0.54 -7.11
N LEU A 162 -29.64 -0.15 -6.19
CA LEU A 162 -29.94 -1.53 -5.89
C LEU A 162 -31.37 -1.67 -5.36
N GLN A 163 -31.81 -0.82 -4.43
CA GLN A 163 -33.18 -0.81 -3.94
C GLN A 163 -34.20 -0.68 -5.09
N TYR A 164 -33.96 0.28 -6.00
CA TYR A 164 -34.81 0.45 -7.18
C TYR A 164 -34.85 -0.82 -8.04
N MET A 165 -33.69 -1.37 -8.41
CA MET A 165 -33.60 -2.54 -9.28
C MET A 165 -34.23 -3.79 -8.65
N PHE A 166 -34.06 -3.99 -7.33
CA PHE A 166 -34.69 -5.08 -6.59
C PHE A 166 -36.22 -5.01 -6.62
N THR A 167 -36.80 -3.81 -6.56
CA THR A 167 -38.26 -3.64 -6.58
C THR A 167 -38.88 -3.83 -7.97
N LYS A 168 -38.14 -3.55 -9.05
CA LYS A 168 -38.66 -3.58 -10.43
C LYS A 168 -38.32 -4.84 -11.21
N MET A 169 -37.12 -5.39 -11.06
CA MET A 169 -36.58 -6.45 -11.92
C MET A 169 -36.12 -7.65 -11.08
N GLN A 170 -36.99 -8.07 -10.16
CA GLN A 170 -36.65 -8.86 -8.98
C GLN A 170 -35.81 -10.11 -9.29
N LYS A 171 -36.28 -11.04 -10.14
CA LYS A 171 -35.60 -12.34 -10.30
C LYS A 171 -34.28 -12.27 -11.07
N PHE A 172 -34.24 -11.55 -12.19
CA PHE A 172 -33.02 -11.44 -13.00
C PHE A 172 -31.92 -10.65 -12.27
N VAL A 173 -32.27 -9.49 -11.70
CA VAL A 173 -31.32 -8.66 -10.95
C VAL A 173 -30.82 -9.39 -9.71
N GLN A 174 -31.69 -10.11 -9.00
CA GLN A 174 -31.27 -10.96 -7.88
C GLN A 174 -30.23 -11.99 -8.31
N GLY A 175 -30.44 -12.66 -9.46
CA GLY A 175 -29.48 -13.59 -10.02
C GLY A 175 -28.14 -12.94 -10.33
N VAL A 176 -28.14 -11.76 -10.97
CA VAL A 176 -26.92 -11.00 -11.30
C VAL A 176 -26.18 -10.54 -10.04
N ILE A 177 -26.89 -10.02 -9.04
CA ILE A 177 -26.30 -9.58 -7.77
C ILE A 177 -25.73 -10.77 -7.01
N LEU A 178 -26.46 -11.89 -6.94
CA LEU A 178 -25.97 -13.10 -6.29
C LEU A 178 -24.71 -13.62 -6.98
N PHE A 179 -24.71 -13.69 -8.31
CA PHE A 179 -23.54 -14.07 -9.08
C PHE A 179 -22.35 -13.13 -8.81
N TYR A 180 -22.57 -11.82 -8.83
CA TYR A 180 -21.55 -10.82 -8.52
C TYR A 180 -20.98 -10.97 -7.10
N VAL A 181 -21.83 -11.22 -6.09
CA VAL A 181 -21.40 -11.48 -4.71
C VAL A 181 -20.55 -12.75 -4.65
N ILE A 182 -20.98 -13.83 -5.31
CA ILE A 182 -20.23 -15.08 -5.37
C ILE A 182 -18.83 -14.86 -5.97
N VAL A 183 -18.74 -14.16 -7.11
CA VAL A 183 -17.46 -13.86 -7.77
C VAL A 183 -16.54 -13.06 -6.83
N ASN A 184 -17.06 -12.03 -6.16
CA ASN A 184 -16.27 -11.22 -5.23
C ASN A 184 -15.86 -12.00 -3.98
N VAL A 185 -16.71 -12.89 -3.45
CA VAL A 185 -16.35 -13.76 -2.32
C VAL A 185 -15.26 -14.74 -2.71
N ILE A 186 -15.35 -15.36 -3.90
CA ILE A 186 -14.30 -16.24 -4.42
C ILE A 186 -12.99 -15.47 -4.58
N ALA A 187 -13.04 -14.26 -5.18
CA ALA A 187 -11.86 -13.41 -5.33
C ALA A 187 -11.25 -13.03 -3.97
N ALA A 188 -12.07 -12.64 -2.99
CA ALA A 188 -11.62 -12.32 -1.64
C ALA A 188 -10.94 -13.52 -0.96
N ILE A 189 -11.53 -14.71 -1.04
CA ILE A 189 -10.93 -15.94 -0.52
C ILE A 189 -9.58 -16.21 -1.21
N PHE A 190 -9.53 -16.08 -2.55
CA PHE A 190 -8.30 -16.27 -3.32
C PHE A 190 -7.19 -15.32 -2.88
N PHE A 191 -7.46 -14.00 -2.89
CA PHE A 191 -6.46 -12.98 -2.58
C PHE A 191 -6.05 -12.96 -1.11
N CYS A 192 -6.93 -13.33 -0.18
CA CYS A 192 -6.60 -13.36 1.25
C CYS A 192 -5.96 -14.67 1.73
N LYS A 193 -6.14 -15.79 1.02
CA LYS A 193 -5.66 -17.12 1.48
C LYS A 193 -4.61 -17.77 0.59
N PHE A 194 -4.59 -17.46 -0.71
CA PHE A 194 -3.76 -18.17 -1.68
C PHE A 194 -2.73 -17.28 -2.38
N HIS A 195 -3.11 -16.05 -2.74
CA HIS A 195 -2.21 -15.13 -3.43
C HIS A 195 -1.18 -14.54 -2.46
N GLN A 196 0.09 -14.51 -2.88
CA GLN A 196 1.24 -13.97 -2.14
C GLN A 196 1.37 -14.45 -0.67
N ARG A 197 0.84 -15.63 -0.31
CA ARG A 197 0.82 -16.11 1.08
C ARG A 197 2.21 -16.51 1.61
N GLY A 198 3.11 -16.94 0.71
CA GLY A 198 4.35 -17.61 1.10
C GLY A 198 5.32 -16.73 1.90
N VAL A 199 5.32 -15.42 1.66
CA VAL A 199 6.14 -14.46 2.42
C VAL A 199 5.67 -14.34 3.86
N LEU A 200 4.35 -14.39 4.08
CA LEU A 200 3.75 -14.31 5.41
C LEU A 200 3.97 -15.60 6.21
N GLU A 201 3.81 -16.76 5.58
CA GLU A 201 4.12 -18.06 6.19
C GLU A 201 5.61 -18.16 6.53
N ALA A 202 6.50 -17.77 5.61
CA ALA A 202 7.94 -17.73 5.85
C ALA A 202 8.31 -16.84 7.04
N THR A 203 7.74 -15.63 7.14
CA THR A 203 7.99 -14.74 8.28
C THR A 203 7.56 -15.37 9.60
N LYS A 204 6.37 -15.99 9.64
CA LYS A 204 5.85 -16.63 10.86
C LYS A 204 6.74 -17.78 11.33
N ASP A 205 7.14 -18.65 10.41
CA ASP A 205 8.00 -19.78 10.75
C ASP A 205 9.40 -19.31 11.22
N ILE A 206 9.95 -18.25 10.61
CA ILE A 206 11.21 -17.65 11.07
C ILE A 206 11.06 -17.06 12.48
N VAL A 207 9.98 -16.31 12.74
CA VAL A 207 9.66 -15.76 14.06
C VAL A 207 9.57 -16.89 15.09
N GLU A 208 8.80 -17.94 14.80
CA GLU A 208 8.63 -19.10 15.68
C GLU A 208 9.97 -19.78 15.97
N ASP A 209 10.81 -20.02 14.95
CA ASP A 209 12.11 -20.65 15.15
C ASP A 209 13.06 -19.80 16.01
N ILE A 210 13.03 -18.48 15.85
CA ILE A 210 13.84 -17.55 16.65
C ILE A 210 13.32 -17.52 18.10
N SER A 211 12.00 -17.43 18.29
CA SER A 211 11.38 -17.43 19.62
C SER A 211 11.65 -18.72 20.40
N LEU A 212 11.67 -19.88 19.72
CA LEU A 212 11.97 -21.17 20.33
C LEU A 212 13.43 -21.31 20.78
N ARG A 213 14.37 -20.56 20.18
CA ARG A 213 15.81 -20.65 20.51
C ARG A 213 16.20 -20.04 21.87
N ARG A 214 15.24 -19.55 22.69
CA ARG A 214 15.44 -18.85 23.99
C ARG A 214 16.38 -17.63 23.85
N PRO A 215 16.43 -16.68 24.82
CA PRO A 215 17.20 -15.45 24.63
C PRO A 215 18.69 -15.76 24.80
N SER A 216 19.30 -16.36 23.78
CA SER A 216 20.69 -16.08 23.51
C SER A 216 20.68 -14.62 23.05
N ASN A 217 21.41 -13.74 23.74
CA ASN A 217 21.58 -12.32 23.37
C ASN A 217 22.23 -12.12 21.97
N SER A 218 22.34 -13.18 21.17
CA SER A 218 22.86 -13.15 19.81
C SER A 218 21.80 -12.62 18.86
N ILE A 219 22.16 -11.56 18.14
CA ILE A 219 21.36 -11.01 17.06
C ILE A 219 21.25 -12.05 15.94
N VAL A 220 20.03 -12.30 15.47
CA VAL A 220 19.76 -13.16 14.32
C VAL A 220 19.72 -12.29 13.06
N HIS A 221 20.63 -12.54 12.13
CA HIS A 221 20.69 -11.82 10.86
C HIS A 221 19.87 -12.57 9.79
N ILE A 222 18.93 -11.86 9.13
CA ILE A 222 18.09 -12.37 8.04
C ILE A 222 18.37 -11.55 6.78
N VAL A 223 18.69 -12.20 5.66
CA VAL A 223 18.79 -11.54 4.35
C VAL A 223 17.60 -11.91 3.46
N GLN A 224 16.96 -10.89 2.91
CA GLN A 224 15.84 -11.00 1.98
C GLN A 224 16.33 -10.73 0.54
N LEU A 225 16.58 -11.80 -0.21
CA LEU A 225 16.99 -11.78 -1.63
C LEU A 225 15.76 -11.87 -2.57
N THR A 226 14.76 -11.05 -2.27
CA THR A 226 13.51 -10.91 -3.04
C THR A 226 13.33 -9.42 -3.38
N PRO A 227 12.46 -9.06 -4.34
CA PRO A 227 12.14 -7.67 -4.59
C PRO A 227 11.70 -6.93 -3.33
N CYS A 228 11.93 -5.63 -3.33
CA CYS A 228 11.51 -4.76 -2.24
C CYS A 228 10.06 -4.94 -1.82
N TYR A 229 9.81 -4.70 -0.52
CA TYR A 229 8.49 -4.77 0.10
C TYR A 229 7.78 -6.14 -0.01
N SER A 230 8.51 -7.22 -0.32
CA SER A 230 7.91 -8.57 -0.39
C SER A 230 7.56 -9.13 0.99
N MET A 231 8.29 -8.79 2.06
CA MET A 231 8.04 -9.27 3.42
C MET A 231 7.57 -8.14 4.35
N PRO A 232 6.81 -8.44 5.41
CA PRO A 232 6.27 -7.42 6.33
C PRO A 232 7.30 -6.90 7.36
N GLN A 233 8.54 -7.42 7.36
CA GLN A 233 9.69 -6.91 8.11
C GLN A 233 9.39 -6.57 9.58
N TYR A 234 9.60 -5.30 9.97
CA TYR A 234 9.49 -4.80 11.33
C TYR A 234 8.14 -5.12 11.98
N ALA A 235 7.05 -5.18 11.21
CA ALA A 235 5.73 -5.52 11.75
C ALA A 235 5.65 -6.91 12.41
N TYR A 236 6.60 -7.81 12.10
CA TYR A 236 6.69 -9.15 12.70
C TYR A 236 7.94 -9.35 13.55
N PHE A 237 9.00 -8.57 13.30
CA PHE A 237 10.29 -8.74 13.97
C PHE A 237 10.55 -7.73 15.12
N HIS A 238 9.66 -6.75 15.36
CA HIS A 238 9.91 -5.62 16.30
C HIS A 238 10.27 -6.01 17.74
N GLN A 239 9.87 -7.20 18.21
CA GLN A 239 10.14 -7.70 19.56
C GLN A 239 11.27 -8.76 19.62
N LEU A 240 11.94 -9.02 18.50
CA LEU A 240 13.00 -10.03 18.42
C LEU A 240 14.36 -9.36 18.19
N PRO A 241 15.46 -9.96 18.68
CA PRO A 241 16.82 -9.49 18.41
C PRO A 241 17.22 -9.86 16.97
N VAL A 242 16.60 -9.21 16.00
CA VAL A 242 16.76 -9.50 14.56
C VAL A 242 17.31 -8.30 13.83
N GLU A 243 18.37 -8.51 13.05
CA GLU A 243 18.79 -7.57 12.02
C GLU A 243 18.32 -8.11 10.67
N HIS A 244 17.48 -7.34 9.99
CA HIS A 244 16.88 -7.73 8.73
C HIS A 244 17.46 -6.89 7.59
N HIS A 245 18.20 -7.52 6.68
CA HIS A 245 18.72 -6.90 5.48
C HIS A 245 17.78 -7.18 4.29
N MET A 246 17.34 -6.13 3.61
CA MET A 246 16.62 -6.19 2.34
C MET A 246 17.43 -5.45 1.30
N LEU A 247 17.43 -5.95 0.06
CA LEU A 247 18.00 -5.25 -1.09
C LEU A 247 17.43 -3.83 -1.18
N ASP A 248 18.29 -2.83 -1.28
CA ASP A 248 17.87 -1.43 -1.42
C ASP A 248 17.20 -1.19 -2.78
N CYS A 249 16.12 -0.42 -2.74
CA CYS A 249 15.37 0.04 -3.91
C CYS A 249 14.97 1.50 -3.74
N THR A 250 15.76 2.26 -2.97
CA THR A 250 15.52 3.68 -2.77
C THR A 250 15.43 4.36 -4.14
N PRO A 251 14.39 5.14 -4.44
CA PRO A 251 14.30 5.82 -5.73
C PRO A 251 15.44 6.83 -5.89
N ASN A 252 15.75 7.19 -7.14
CA ASN A 252 16.77 8.19 -7.47
C ASN A 252 16.36 9.63 -7.12
N LEU A 253 16.18 9.93 -5.83
CA LEU A 253 15.75 11.24 -5.33
C LEU A 253 16.78 12.35 -5.58
N LEU A 254 18.05 11.98 -5.81
CA LEU A 254 19.16 12.89 -6.07
C LEU A 254 19.44 13.08 -7.57
N ASN A 255 18.62 12.50 -8.46
CA ASN A 255 18.80 12.54 -9.92
C ASN A 255 20.23 12.19 -10.38
N LYS A 256 20.85 11.19 -9.72
CA LYS A 256 22.17 10.69 -10.11
C LYS A 256 22.09 10.08 -11.53
N PRO A 257 23.03 10.39 -12.44
CA PRO A 257 23.04 9.79 -13.77
C PRO A 257 23.31 8.28 -13.67
N ASN A 258 22.67 7.48 -14.52
CA ASN A 258 22.81 6.02 -14.57
C ASN A 258 22.55 5.32 -13.23
N TYR A 259 21.64 5.87 -12.42
CA TYR A 259 21.24 5.24 -11.16
C TYR A 259 20.52 3.92 -11.43
N ILE A 260 21.03 2.85 -10.82
CA ILE A 260 20.39 1.55 -10.73
C ILE A 260 20.46 1.17 -9.25
N ASP A 261 19.32 0.82 -8.66
CA ASP A 261 19.28 0.39 -7.27
C ASP A 261 19.83 -1.03 -7.08
N GLU A 262 20.13 -1.37 -5.82
CA GLU A 262 20.71 -2.66 -5.44
C GLU A 262 19.82 -3.84 -5.83
N SER A 263 18.50 -3.71 -5.64
CA SER A 263 17.52 -4.74 -6.00
C SER A 263 17.53 -5.01 -7.51
N ASP A 264 17.52 -3.98 -8.34
CA ASP A 264 17.59 -4.13 -9.80
C ASP A 264 18.93 -4.69 -10.28
N LEU A 265 20.05 -4.27 -9.69
CA LEU A 265 21.38 -4.85 -9.97
C LEU A 265 21.43 -6.34 -9.63
N PHE A 266 20.95 -6.73 -8.45
CA PHE A 266 20.90 -8.11 -8.02
C PHE A 266 19.99 -8.94 -8.94
N HIS A 267 18.81 -8.45 -9.29
CA HIS A 267 17.88 -9.21 -10.11
C HIS A 267 18.28 -9.30 -11.59
N ALA A 268 19.09 -8.38 -12.10
CA ALA A 268 19.66 -8.43 -13.45
C ALA A 268 20.63 -9.62 -13.59
N ASP A 269 21.63 -9.71 -12.70
CA ASP A 269 22.59 -10.81 -12.68
C ASP A 269 23.01 -11.14 -11.23
N PRO A 270 22.28 -12.06 -10.55
CA PRO A 270 22.55 -12.41 -9.17
C PRO A 270 23.94 -13.00 -8.93
N VAL A 271 24.52 -13.67 -9.94
CA VAL A 271 25.84 -14.32 -9.83
C VAL A 271 26.92 -13.24 -9.88
N LYS A 272 26.86 -12.37 -10.88
CA LYS A 272 27.80 -11.24 -10.99
C LYS A 272 27.69 -10.29 -9.80
N PHE A 273 26.48 -10.07 -9.29
CA PHE A 273 26.25 -9.22 -8.13
C PHE A 273 26.97 -9.75 -6.88
N LEU A 274 26.87 -11.05 -6.60
CA LEU A 274 27.51 -11.65 -5.42
C LEU A 274 29.04 -11.68 -5.54
N TYR A 275 29.58 -11.91 -6.73
CA TYR A 275 31.02 -11.88 -7.02
C TYR A 275 31.58 -10.47 -7.29
N ASN A 276 30.79 -9.41 -7.08
CA ASN A 276 31.27 -8.04 -7.28
C ASN A 276 32.40 -7.71 -6.27
N ALA A 277 33.28 -6.78 -6.65
CA ALA A 277 34.49 -6.41 -5.92
C ALA A 277 34.24 -5.82 -4.51
N ASP A 278 32.99 -5.45 -4.21
CA ASP A 278 32.56 -4.92 -2.91
C ASP A 278 32.23 -6.03 -1.88
N ASN A 279 32.64 -7.28 -2.12
CA ASN A 279 32.44 -8.43 -1.23
C ASN A 279 30.97 -8.66 -0.80
N TYR A 280 30.02 -8.46 -1.71
CA TYR A 280 28.59 -8.68 -1.43
C TYR A 280 28.28 -10.11 -0.98
N GLU A 281 29.01 -11.11 -1.46
CA GLU A 281 28.91 -12.49 -0.95
C GLU A 281 29.21 -12.57 0.55
N GLU A 282 30.30 -11.95 1.00
CA GLU A 282 30.68 -11.93 2.43
C GLU A 282 29.63 -11.17 3.25
N TYR A 283 29.26 -9.98 2.78
CA TYR A 283 28.30 -9.12 3.46
C TYR A 283 26.90 -9.76 3.55
N LEU A 284 26.38 -10.34 2.47
CA LEU A 284 25.02 -10.87 2.39
C LEU A 284 24.91 -12.33 2.81
N LEU A 285 25.90 -13.19 2.54
CA LEU A 285 25.77 -14.63 2.78
C LEU A 285 26.54 -15.11 4.01
N HIS A 286 27.68 -14.50 4.38
CA HIS A 286 28.44 -14.98 5.55
C HIS A 286 27.88 -14.46 6.88
N ARG A 287 27.31 -13.25 6.91
CA ARG A 287 26.75 -12.67 8.14
C ARG A 287 25.37 -13.23 8.52
N HIS A 288 24.63 -13.78 7.57
CA HIS A 288 23.22 -14.10 7.76
C HIS A 288 22.98 -15.56 8.18
N SER A 289 21.99 -15.76 9.04
CA SER A 289 21.54 -17.10 9.47
C SER A 289 20.44 -17.63 8.56
N TYR A 290 19.66 -16.73 7.98
CA TYR A 290 18.53 -17.02 7.10
C TYR A 290 18.66 -16.28 5.78
N VAL A 291 18.35 -16.98 4.69
CA VAL A 291 18.16 -16.38 3.36
C VAL A 291 16.74 -16.65 2.91
N VAL A 292 16.00 -15.60 2.58
CA VAL A 292 14.66 -15.69 1.98
C VAL A 292 14.77 -15.35 0.50
N ILE A 293 14.34 -16.26 -0.39
CA ILE A 293 14.60 -16.15 -1.83
C ILE A 293 13.54 -16.87 -2.66
N TYR A 294 13.17 -16.33 -3.83
CA TYR A 294 12.29 -17.02 -4.77
C TYR A 294 13.01 -18.15 -5.52
N LYS A 295 12.26 -19.20 -5.87
CA LYS A 295 12.81 -20.41 -6.53
C LYS A 295 13.63 -20.08 -7.79
N LYS A 296 13.13 -19.22 -8.67
CA LYS A 296 13.84 -18.79 -9.88
C LYS A 296 15.21 -18.17 -9.60
N THR A 297 15.34 -17.39 -8.53
CA THR A 297 16.58 -16.69 -8.18
C THR A 297 17.51 -17.68 -7.50
N TYR A 298 16.96 -18.51 -6.60
CA TYR A 298 17.70 -19.61 -5.99
C TYR A 298 18.35 -20.52 -7.03
N GLN A 299 17.64 -20.87 -8.11
CA GLN A 299 18.19 -21.72 -9.16
C GLN A 299 19.46 -21.14 -9.81
N LYS A 300 19.55 -19.81 -9.92
CA LYS A 300 20.73 -19.12 -10.48
C LYS A 300 21.95 -19.15 -9.55
N ILE A 301 21.75 -19.03 -8.23
CA ILE A 301 22.83 -18.90 -7.24
C ILE A 301 22.92 -20.09 -6.27
N SER A 302 22.32 -21.22 -6.63
CA SER A 302 22.22 -22.38 -5.73
C SER A 302 23.56 -23.01 -5.38
N SER A 303 24.55 -22.94 -6.28
CA SER A 303 25.93 -23.38 -6.02
C SER A 303 26.57 -22.53 -4.91
N ILE A 304 26.57 -21.21 -5.09
CA ILE A 304 27.12 -20.23 -4.13
C ILE A 304 26.47 -20.40 -2.75
N LEU A 305 25.14 -20.53 -2.69
CA LEU A 305 24.43 -20.74 -1.43
C LEU A 305 24.83 -22.06 -0.74
N LYS A 306 25.05 -23.13 -1.50
CA LYS A 306 25.48 -24.42 -0.93
C LYS A 306 26.94 -24.36 -0.46
N GLU A 307 27.82 -23.71 -1.21
CA GLU A 307 29.23 -23.50 -0.88
C GLU A 307 29.38 -22.68 0.42
N THR A 308 28.55 -21.65 0.60
CA THR A 308 28.48 -20.82 1.82
C THR A 308 27.78 -21.53 3.00
N GLY A 309 27.31 -22.76 2.81
CA GLY A 309 26.77 -23.63 3.87
C GLY A 309 25.27 -23.54 4.10
N TYR A 310 24.51 -22.92 3.18
CA TYR A 310 23.05 -22.87 3.26
C TYR A 310 22.39 -24.15 2.76
N ARG A 311 21.32 -24.54 3.46
CA ARG A 311 20.41 -25.61 3.03
C ARG A 311 18.98 -25.09 3.04
N ILE A 312 18.17 -25.58 2.11
CA ILE A 312 16.73 -25.28 2.11
C ILE A 312 16.15 -25.83 3.41
N TRP A 313 15.61 -24.93 4.22
CA TRP A 313 14.93 -25.27 5.45
C TRP A 313 13.44 -25.51 5.20
N ARG A 314 12.78 -24.58 4.50
CA ARG A 314 11.36 -24.66 4.17
C ARG A 314 11.07 -24.13 2.77
N LYS A 315 9.98 -24.64 2.20
CA LYS A 315 9.45 -24.27 0.87
C LYS A 315 7.99 -23.86 1.03
N TYR A 316 7.64 -22.71 0.49
CA TYR A 316 6.28 -22.16 0.55
C TYR A 316 5.72 -21.95 -0.85
N SER A 317 4.44 -22.27 -1.02
CA SER A 317 3.68 -21.81 -2.18
C SER A 317 3.40 -20.32 -2.00
N HIS A 318 3.98 -19.48 -2.83
CA HIS A 318 3.85 -18.03 -2.72
C HIS A 318 2.61 -17.52 -3.45
N THR A 319 2.50 -17.80 -4.75
CA THR A 319 1.40 -17.34 -5.60
C THR A 319 1.26 -18.26 -6.81
N ILE A 320 0.09 -18.23 -7.46
CA ILE A 320 -0.12 -18.88 -8.76
C ILE A 320 0.21 -17.91 -9.90
N MET A 321 0.09 -16.60 -9.64
CA MET A 321 0.31 -15.54 -10.62
C MET A 321 1.31 -14.53 -10.02
N PRO A 322 2.60 -14.60 -10.39
CA PRO A 322 3.60 -13.62 -9.94
C PRO A 322 3.26 -12.22 -10.43
N SER A 323 3.38 -11.22 -9.56
CA SER A 323 3.01 -9.83 -9.90
C SER A 323 4.12 -9.07 -10.62
N SER A 324 5.35 -9.59 -10.61
CA SER A 324 6.48 -8.99 -11.31
C SER A 324 7.40 -10.05 -11.90
N LYS A 325 8.24 -9.63 -12.86
CA LYS A 325 9.28 -10.48 -13.45
C LYS A 325 10.27 -11.02 -12.41
N ASN A 326 10.41 -10.39 -11.23
CA ASN A 326 11.38 -10.78 -10.20
C ASN A 326 10.76 -11.65 -9.10
N GLN A 327 9.44 -11.92 -9.15
CA GLN A 327 8.74 -12.86 -8.27
C GLN A 327 8.63 -14.25 -8.90
N ASP A 328 8.27 -15.24 -8.07
CA ASP A 328 8.00 -16.62 -8.51
C ASP A 328 6.86 -17.24 -7.69
N THR A 329 6.35 -18.36 -8.17
CA THR A 329 5.31 -19.17 -7.56
C THR A 329 5.72 -19.81 -6.23
N VAL A 330 7.03 -19.98 -6.01
CA VAL A 330 7.59 -20.66 -4.84
C VAL A 330 8.62 -19.79 -4.15
N LEU A 331 8.52 -19.71 -2.82
CA LEU A 331 9.49 -19.05 -1.95
C LEU A 331 10.26 -20.11 -1.14
N PHE A 332 11.57 -19.94 -1.04
CA PHE A 332 12.43 -20.74 -0.17
C PHE A 332 12.93 -19.92 1.00
N VAL A 333 13.00 -20.57 2.15
CA VAL A 333 13.79 -20.10 3.29
C VAL A 333 14.93 -21.08 3.49
N LEU A 334 16.16 -20.58 3.46
CA LEU A 334 17.36 -21.35 3.71
C LEU A 334 17.92 -21.00 5.08
N LYS A 335 18.54 -21.99 5.73
CA LYS A 335 19.30 -21.83 6.96
C LYS A 335 20.75 -22.19 6.73
N ARG A 336 21.66 -21.42 7.31
CA ARG A 336 23.08 -21.76 7.34
C ARG A 336 23.34 -22.87 8.36
N SER A 337 24.14 -23.87 7.99
CA SER A 337 24.51 -24.94 8.91
C SER A 337 25.41 -24.40 10.03
N SER A 338 25.16 -24.83 11.28
CA SER A 338 25.91 -24.42 12.47
C SER A 338 27.42 -24.70 12.39
N ASN A 339 27.85 -25.68 11.60
CA ASN A 339 29.28 -25.97 11.39
C ASN A 339 30.01 -24.92 10.54
N ALA A 340 29.30 -24.04 9.83
CA ALA A 340 29.87 -23.00 8.99
C ALA A 340 30.02 -21.64 9.70
N LEU A 341 29.49 -21.50 10.94
CA LEU A 341 29.62 -20.27 11.75
C LEU A 341 30.94 -20.21 12.55
N MET A 342 31.75 -21.28 12.52
CA MET A 342 33.05 -21.37 13.23
C MET A 342 34.28 -21.24 12.32
N LYS A 343 34.09 -20.86 11.05
CA LYS A 343 35.19 -20.62 10.10
C LYS A 343 35.22 -19.19 9.63
#